data_AF-A0A7Y5HI44-F1
#
_entry.id   AF-A0A7Y5HI44-F1
#
_cell.length_a   1.000
_cell.length_b   1.000
_cell.length_c   1.000
_cell.angle_alpha   90.00
_cell.angle_beta   90.00
_cell.angle_gamma   90.00
#
_symmetry.space_group_name_H-M   'P 1'
#
loop_
_entity.id
_entity.type
_entity.pdbx_description
1 polymer ?
#
loop_
_entity_poly.entity_id
_entity_poly.type
_entity_poly.pdbx_seq_one_letter_code
_entity_poly.pdbx_strand_id
1 'polypeptide(L)'
;MARAARLLAAALAASLLGGCSTVGTRTLPMDRFDFTESVSRSWREQILLNIVKARYGEVPTFVEVAQIVTGYEARSEVRVSGDFNLYNPTDFFGAGGTASWVDRPTLTYSPLTGEKFTRVILVPIPSSAILLLLQAGYRADLVMDTLVQSVNGHVNPRSPVASAASAASRFPRIVELLKRIQAAGGLDFRVDPGEKDAKPMTLMVLRSAEVPGASAEVEELRSILGIPPDRIEVPLVNGVLPGRNGEVTMFCHSTLQVLLAMGNGVEVPPDHVEAGWAFPARPGPPMPDDYRLRVRSGDSPPGDALVSVRHLGRWFWVSQDDLASKRALVVLGLMLRALETGEGGKAPILSISTN
;
A
#
# COMPACT_ATOMS: atom_id res chain seq x y z
N MET A 1 43.01 -50.28 35.23
CA MET A 1 42.54 -48.88 35.27
C MET A 1 42.99 -48.04 34.06
N ALA A 2 44.25 -48.13 33.59
CA ALA A 2 44.75 -47.30 32.48
C ALA A 2 44.05 -47.51 31.11
N ARG A 3 43.53 -48.71 30.81
CA ARG A 3 42.80 -48.97 29.55
C ARG A 3 41.40 -48.34 29.52
N ALA A 4 40.70 -48.33 30.66
CA ALA A 4 39.37 -47.71 30.78
C ALA A 4 39.46 -46.18 30.66
N ALA A 5 40.47 -45.56 31.27
CA ALA A 5 40.72 -44.12 31.15
C ALA A 5 41.05 -43.69 29.72
N ARG A 6 41.81 -44.51 28.97
CA ARG A 6 42.11 -44.24 27.55
C ARG A 6 40.89 -44.40 26.63
N LEU A 7 40.00 -45.34 26.94
CA LEU A 7 38.73 -45.52 26.19
C LEU A 7 37.75 -44.37 26.45
N LEU A 8 37.67 -43.88 27.69
CA LEU A 8 36.88 -42.70 28.05
C LEU A 8 37.43 -41.42 27.41
N ALA A 9 38.75 -41.22 27.40
CA ALA A 9 39.37 -40.09 26.73
C ALA A 9 39.17 -40.12 25.21
N ALA A 10 39.23 -41.31 24.60
CA ALA A 10 38.97 -41.48 23.17
C ALA A 10 37.48 -41.25 22.81
N ALA A 11 36.55 -41.67 23.67
CA ALA A 11 35.12 -41.39 23.49
C ALA A 11 34.79 -39.90 23.63
N LEU A 12 35.43 -39.21 24.59
CA LEU A 12 35.28 -37.77 24.79
C LEU A 12 35.87 -36.98 23.60
N ALA A 13 37.05 -37.37 23.11
CA ALA A 13 37.66 -36.77 21.92
C ALA A 13 36.83 -37.01 20.64
N ALA A 14 36.22 -38.19 20.49
CA ALA A 14 35.32 -38.50 19.37
C ALA A 14 34.02 -37.68 19.43
N SER A 15 33.50 -37.38 20.62
CA SER A 15 32.31 -36.53 20.80
C SER A 15 32.56 -35.04 20.49
N LEU A 16 33.79 -34.57 20.70
CA LEU A 16 34.20 -33.19 20.39
C LEU A 16 34.41 -32.95 18.88
N LEU A 17 34.66 -34.00 18.10
CA LEU A 17 34.87 -33.90 16.64
C LEU A 17 33.58 -34.02 15.81
N GLY A 18 32.46 -34.43 16.44
CA GLY A 18 31.15 -34.58 15.77
C GLY A 18 30.25 -33.35 15.78
N GLY A 19 30.66 -32.24 16.39
CA GLY A 19 29.80 -31.10 16.71
C GLY A 19 29.70 -29.98 15.66
N CYS A 20 30.47 -30.03 14.57
CA CYS A 20 30.43 -28.99 13.52
C CYS A 20 29.51 -29.39 12.35
N SER A 21 28.29 -29.85 12.61
CA SER A 21 27.24 -29.77 11.59
C SER A 21 26.72 -28.33 11.62
N THR A 22 26.95 -27.60 10.53
CA THR A 22 26.44 -26.27 10.25
C THR A 22 24.92 -26.21 10.51
N VAL A 23 24.53 -25.74 11.69
CA VAL A 23 23.16 -25.31 11.99
C VAL A 23 22.97 -23.96 11.31
N GLY A 24 22.75 -24.01 10.00
CA GLY A 24 22.45 -22.84 9.19
C GLY A 24 21.48 -23.26 8.10
N THR A 25 20.45 -22.44 7.89
CA THR A 25 19.53 -22.38 6.73
C THR A 25 18.11 -22.96 6.80
N ARG A 26 17.61 -23.52 7.92
CA ARG A 26 16.19 -23.97 7.97
C ARG A 26 15.16 -22.99 8.54
N THR A 27 15.55 -21.86 9.14
CA THR A 27 14.60 -20.86 9.69
C THR A 27 14.23 -19.73 8.72
N LEU A 28 15.05 -19.48 7.69
CA LEU A 28 14.85 -18.41 6.71
C LEU A 28 13.50 -18.40 5.95
N PRO A 29 12.83 -19.54 5.65
CA PRO A 29 11.55 -19.50 4.93
C PRO A 29 10.38 -19.04 5.81
N MET A 30 10.27 -19.52 7.05
CA MET A 30 9.12 -19.21 7.92
C MET A 30 9.13 -17.74 8.36
N ASP A 31 10.31 -17.22 8.71
CA ASP A 31 10.45 -15.83 9.15
C ASP A 31 10.07 -14.82 8.05
N ARG A 32 10.30 -15.16 6.77
CA ARG A 32 9.92 -14.29 5.63
C ARG A 32 8.41 -14.18 5.43
N PHE A 33 7.65 -15.27 5.65
CA PHE A 33 6.20 -15.25 5.53
C PHE A 33 5.58 -14.44 6.66
N ASP A 34 5.93 -14.74 7.91
CA ASP A 34 5.43 -14.02 9.09
C ASP A 34 5.80 -12.53 9.04
N PHE A 35 7.00 -12.23 8.53
CA PHE A 35 7.44 -10.87 8.29
C PHE A 35 6.62 -10.16 7.21
N THR A 36 6.45 -10.78 6.03
CA THR A 36 5.69 -10.19 4.92
C THR A 36 4.23 -9.92 5.33
N GLU A 37 3.65 -10.83 6.12
CA GLU A 37 2.31 -10.64 6.67
C GLU A 37 2.27 -9.47 7.67
N SER A 38 3.25 -9.38 8.57
CA SER A 38 3.35 -8.31 9.56
C SER A 38 3.51 -6.93 8.91
N VAL A 39 4.36 -6.82 7.88
CA VAL A 39 4.52 -5.59 7.09
C VAL A 39 3.21 -5.24 6.37
N SER A 40 2.57 -6.23 5.73
CA SER A 40 1.30 -6.04 5.03
C SER A 40 0.15 -5.65 5.98
N ARG A 41 0.17 -6.15 7.22
CA ARG A 41 -0.79 -5.79 8.27
C ARG A 41 -0.57 -4.36 8.76
N SER A 42 0.65 -4.01 9.12
CA SER A 42 1.03 -2.65 9.53
C SER A 42 0.67 -1.60 8.47
N TRP A 43 0.94 -1.91 7.19
CA TRP A 43 0.55 -1.03 6.08
C TRP A 43 -0.97 -0.81 5.97
N ARG A 44 -1.76 -1.88 6.11
CA ARG A 44 -3.24 -1.79 6.10
C ARG A 44 -3.75 -1.00 7.29
N GLU A 45 -3.20 -1.23 8.49
CA GLU A 45 -3.55 -0.50 9.71
C GLU A 45 -3.23 0.99 9.56
N GLN A 46 -2.08 1.34 9.00
CA GLN A 46 -1.71 2.73 8.74
C GLN A 46 -2.64 3.42 7.75
N ILE A 47 -2.99 2.74 6.64
CA ILE A 47 -4.00 3.27 5.70
C ILE A 47 -5.33 3.49 6.41
N LEU A 48 -5.83 2.49 7.14
CA LEU A 48 -7.11 2.59 7.84
C LEU A 48 -7.10 3.73 8.88
N LEU A 49 -6.03 3.83 9.68
CA LEU A 49 -5.88 4.88 10.67
C LEU A 49 -5.89 6.27 10.01
N ASN A 50 -5.22 6.43 8.88
CA ASN A 50 -5.22 7.70 8.15
C ASN A 50 -6.59 8.06 7.54
N ILE A 51 -7.37 7.06 7.11
CA ILE A 51 -8.76 7.27 6.68
C ILE A 51 -9.63 7.73 7.87
N VAL A 52 -9.48 7.07 9.03
CA VAL A 52 -10.18 7.47 10.26
C VAL A 52 -9.78 8.89 10.65
N LYS A 53 -8.49 9.20 10.74
CA LYS A 53 -7.98 10.55 11.02
C LYS A 53 -8.55 11.60 10.08
N ALA A 54 -8.59 11.32 8.77
CA ALA A 54 -9.19 12.22 7.80
C ALA A 54 -10.68 12.51 8.10
N ARG A 55 -11.43 11.51 8.58
CA ARG A 55 -12.83 11.71 9.04
C ARG A 55 -12.94 12.62 10.25
N TYR A 56 -11.96 12.57 11.17
CA TYR A 56 -11.86 13.42 12.36
C TYR A 56 -11.21 14.78 12.08
N GLY A 57 -10.87 15.10 10.82
CA GLY A 57 -10.21 16.36 10.46
C GLY A 57 -8.74 16.44 10.92
N GLU A 58 -8.13 15.30 11.22
CA GLU A 58 -6.73 15.20 11.62
C GLU A 58 -5.81 15.04 10.39
N VAL A 59 -4.57 15.52 10.51
CA VAL A 59 -3.56 15.41 9.45
C VAL A 59 -3.10 13.95 9.30
N PRO A 60 -3.17 13.35 8.10
CA PRO A 60 -2.64 12.00 7.85
C PRO A 60 -1.14 11.90 8.14
N THR A 61 -0.68 10.77 8.65
CA THR A 61 0.73 10.49 8.93
C THR A 61 1.13 9.14 8.38
N PHE A 62 2.14 9.13 7.52
CA PHE A 62 2.73 7.91 6.97
C PHE A 62 4.16 7.76 7.46
N VAL A 63 4.58 6.51 7.62
CA VAL A 63 5.87 6.10 8.16
C VAL A 63 6.38 5.00 7.25
N GLU A 64 7.57 5.22 6.70
CA GLU A 64 8.23 4.27 5.83
C GLU A 64 9.22 3.42 6.64
N VAL A 65 9.38 2.16 6.26
CA VAL A 65 10.48 1.32 6.74
C VAL A 65 11.71 1.66 5.89
N ALA A 66 12.56 2.55 6.40
CA ALA A 66 13.66 3.14 5.63
C ALA A 66 14.81 2.16 5.39
N GLN A 67 15.19 1.37 6.41
CA GLN A 67 16.29 0.41 6.33
C GLN A 67 16.06 -0.75 7.29
N ILE A 68 16.54 -1.93 6.89
CA ILE A 68 16.56 -3.15 7.69
C ILE A 68 18.02 -3.50 7.96
N VAL A 69 18.42 -3.48 9.23
CA VAL A 69 19.73 -3.99 9.65
C VAL A 69 19.49 -5.34 10.35
N THR A 70 19.96 -6.42 9.74
CA THR A 70 19.93 -7.76 10.36
C THR A 70 21.20 -7.94 11.19
N GLY A 71 21.03 -8.25 12.48
CA GLY A 71 22.13 -8.54 13.39
C GLY A 71 22.01 -9.97 13.90
N TYR A 72 23.02 -10.80 13.66
CA TYR A 72 23.07 -12.17 14.15
C TYR A 72 23.91 -12.22 15.43
N GLU A 73 23.28 -12.47 16.59
CA GLU A 73 24.01 -12.78 17.82
C GLU A 73 23.81 -14.25 18.20
N ALA A 74 24.87 -15.05 18.05
CA ALA A 74 24.94 -16.40 18.61
C ALA A 74 25.58 -16.33 20.00
N ARG A 75 24.81 -16.52 21.07
CA ARG A 75 25.34 -16.64 22.43
C ARG A 75 25.31 -18.11 22.87
N SER A 76 26.50 -18.68 23.08
CA SER A 76 26.67 -19.98 23.71
C SER A 76 27.27 -19.75 25.09
N GLU A 77 26.47 -19.91 26.15
CA GLU A 77 26.95 -19.84 27.52
C GLU A 77 27.03 -21.25 28.10
N VAL A 78 28.24 -21.72 28.38
CA VAL A 78 28.50 -22.99 29.07
C VAL A 78 28.84 -22.66 30.53
N ARG A 79 27.89 -22.89 31.44
CA ARG A 79 28.14 -22.76 32.88
C ARG A 79 28.50 -24.12 33.46
N VAL A 80 29.72 -24.24 33.98
CA VAL A 80 30.15 -25.37 34.80
C VAL A 80 30.24 -24.86 36.24
N SER A 81 29.27 -25.23 37.07
CA SER A 81 29.29 -24.94 38.51
C SER A 81 29.63 -26.21 39.28
N GLY A 82 30.67 -26.15 40.11
CA GLY A 82 31.01 -27.21 41.07
C GLY A 82 31.17 -26.61 42.46
N ASP A 83 30.47 -27.17 43.43
CA ASP A 83 30.62 -26.83 44.84
C ASP A 83 31.13 -28.08 45.58
N PHE A 84 32.27 -27.97 46.26
CA PHE A 84 32.93 -29.09 46.94
C PHE A 84 32.69 -28.98 48.43
N ASN A 85 31.71 -29.73 48.94
CA ASN A 85 31.37 -29.77 50.35
C ASN A 85 31.95 -31.05 50.99
N LEU A 86 32.95 -30.90 51.88
CA LEU A 86 33.76 -32.00 52.41
C LEU A 86 33.05 -32.91 53.44
N TYR A 87 31.76 -32.70 53.74
CA TYR A 87 31.06 -33.40 54.82
C TYR A 87 29.84 -34.25 54.39
N ASN A 88 29.51 -34.35 53.09
CA ASN A 88 28.41 -35.20 52.61
C ASN A 88 28.64 -35.70 51.17
N PRO A 89 28.78 -37.01 50.89
CA PRO A 89 29.14 -37.52 49.57
C PRO A 89 27.89 -37.75 48.72
N THR A 90 27.28 -36.68 48.25
CA THR A 90 26.36 -36.74 47.10
C THR A 90 26.83 -35.71 46.10
N ASP A 91 27.80 -36.11 45.28
CA ASP A 91 28.36 -35.29 44.19
C ASP A 91 27.25 -34.92 43.21
N PHE A 92 26.74 -33.68 43.29
CA PHE A 92 25.89 -33.12 42.26
C PHE A 92 26.78 -32.40 41.22
N PHE A 93 27.14 -33.12 40.16
CA PHE A 93 27.68 -32.53 38.94
C PHE A 93 26.51 -32.06 38.06
N GLY A 94 26.25 -30.76 38.04
CA GLY A 94 25.31 -30.14 37.10
C GLY A 94 26.03 -29.57 35.89
N ALA A 95 25.85 -30.16 34.71
CA ALA A 95 26.22 -29.56 33.43
C ALA A 95 24.95 -29.03 32.76
N GLY A 96 24.81 -27.71 32.67
CA GLY A 96 23.71 -27.05 31.99
C GLY A 96 24.23 -26.20 30.83
N GLY A 97 23.74 -26.45 29.62
CA GLY A 97 23.95 -25.57 28.48
C GLY A 97 22.64 -24.86 28.13
N THR A 98 22.66 -23.54 28.07
CA THR A 98 21.57 -22.74 27.49
C THR A 98 22.05 -22.17 26.17
N ALA A 99 21.60 -22.75 25.06
CA ALA A 99 21.75 -22.16 23.73
C ALA A 99 20.55 -21.23 23.48
N SER A 100 20.79 -19.92 23.40
CA SER A 100 19.76 -18.96 23.00
C SER A 100 20.13 -18.37 21.64
N TRP A 101 19.24 -18.56 20.68
CA TRP A 101 19.30 -17.90 19.38
C TRP A 101 18.37 -16.69 19.43
N VAL A 102 18.92 -15.50 19.20
CA VAL A 102 18.14 -14.26 19.19
C VAL A 102 18.38 -13.57 17.86
N ASP A 103 17.36 -13.62 16.98
CA ASP A 103 17.27 -12.80 15.79
C ASP A 103 16.38 -11.59 16.09
N ARG A 104 16.93 -10.37 15.95
CA ARG A 104 16.18 -9.11 16.10
C ARG A 104 16.58 -8.16 14.98
N PRO A 105 15.90 -8.19 13.82
CA PRO A 105 16.10 -7.15 12.81
C PRO A 105 15.76 -5.79 13.42
N THR A 106 16.67 -4.83 13.29
CA THR A 106 16.39 -3.45 13.69
C THR A 106 15.72 -2.75 12.52
N LEU A 107 14.48 -2.32 12.72
CA LEU A 107 13.66 -1.59 11.74
C LEU A 107 13.81 -0.09 11.99
N THR A 108 14.35 0.63 11.00
CA THR A 108 14.39 2.09 11.04
C THR A 108 13.12 2.64 10.42
N TYR A 109 12.29 3.27 11.25
CA TYR A 109 11.07 3.95 10.82
C TYR A 109 11.37 5.42 10.54
N SER A 110 11.01 5.90 9.34
CA SER A 110 11.15 7.31 8.97
C SER A 110 9.78 7.91 8.62
N PRO A 111 9.29 8.92 9.35
CA PRO A 111 8.04 9.57 9.01
C PRO A 111 8.16 10.32 7.67
N LEU A 112 7.08 10.35 6.88
CA LEU A 112 7.00 11.23 5.72
C LEU A 112 6.90 12.68 6.21
N THR A 113 7.97 13.46 6.00
CA THR A 113 8.04 14.87 6.39
C THR A 113 8.56 15.75 5.24
N GLY A 114 8.34 17.07 5.34
CA GLY A 114 8.89 18.05 4.40
C GLY A 114 8.42 17.82 2.95
N GLU A 115 9.37 17.84 2.01
CA GLU A 115 9.08 17.75 0.57
C GLU A 115 8.40 16.43 0.18
N LYS A 116 8.83 15.29 0.74
CA LYS A 116 8.24 13.98 0.43
C LYS A 116 6.78 13.91 0.88
N PHE A 117 6.44 14.49 2.04
CA PHE A 117 5.05 14.61 2.49
C PHE A 117 4.23 15.46 1.50
N THR A 118 4.72 16.65 1.14
CA THR A 118 4.03 17.52 0.19
C THR A 118 3.78 16.80 -1.14
N ARG A 119 4.79 16.11 -1.68
CA ARG A 119 4.71 15.39 -2.95
C ARG A 119 3.73 14.21 -2.92
N VAL A 120 3.73 13.40 -1.85
CA VAL A 120 2.89 12.19 -1.78
C VAL A 120 1.46 12.52 -1.33
N ILE A 121 1.29 13.52 -0.46
CA ILE A 121 0.01 13.80 0.21
C ILE A 121 -0.76 14.95 -0.44
N LEU A 122 -0.07 16.03 -0.82
CA LEU A 122 -0.71 17.29 -1.23
C LEU A 122 -0.73 17.49 -2.74
N VAL A 123 0.30 17.04 -3.46
CA VAL A 123 0.36 17.15 -4.93
C VAL A 123 -0.68 16.21 -5.56
N PRO A 124 -1.43 16.68 -6.58
CA PRO A 124 -2.34 15.82 -7.34
C PRO A 124 -1.63 14.59 -7.92
N ILE A 125 -2.32 13.46 -7.91
CA ILE A 125 -1.82 12.21 -8.50
C ILE A 125 -1.53 12.45 -9.99
N PRO A 126 -0.36 12.07 -10.51
CA PRO A 126 -0.07 12.25 -11.93
C PRO A 126 -1.00 11.38 -12.78
N SER A 127 -1.49 11.92 -13.90
CA SER A 127 -2.33 11.19 -14.86
C SER A 127 -1.73 9.85 -15.29
N SER A 128 -0.40 9.74 -15.41
CA SER A 128 0.29 8.47 -15.70
C SER A 128 -0.02 7.36 -14.70
N ALA A 129 -0.12 7.66 -13.40
CA ALA A 129 -0.48 6.68 -12.39
C ALA A 129 -1.93 6.17 -12.56
N ILE A 130 -2.84 7.05 -12.99
CA ILE A 130 -4.22 6.67 -13.31
C ILE A 130 -4.25 5.69 -14.48
N LEU A 131 -3.50 5.99 -15.54
CA LEU A 131 -3.44 5.13 -16.73
C LEU A 131 -2.79 3.78 -16.44
N LEU A 132 -1.75 3.74 -15.59
CA LEU A 132 -1.15 2.49 -15.13
C LEU A 132 -2.19 1.58 -14.45
N LEU A 133 -3.08 2.15 -13.63
CA LEU A 133 -4.17 1.38 -13.02
C LEU A 133 -5.16 0.88 -14.09
N LEU A 134 -5.55 1.73 -15.04
CA LEU A 134 -6.45 1.31 -16.13
C LEU A 134 -5.84 0.21 -17.00
N GLN A 135 -4.55 0.30 -17.33
CA GLN A 135 -3.80 -0.69 -18.10
C GLN A 135 -3.59 -1.99 -17.34
N ALA A 136 -3.42 -1.91 -16.01
CA ALA A 136 -3.39 -3.08 -15.13
C ALA A 136 -4.76 -3.78 -15.00
N GLY A 137 -5.80 -3.29 -15.69
CA GLY A 137 -7.13 -3.90 -15.73
C GLY A 137 -8.06 -3.45 -14.61
N TYR A 138 -7.71 -2.43 -13.83
CA TYR A 138 -8.66 -1.83 -12.89
C TYR A 138 -9.78 -1.15 -13.65
N ARG A 139 -11.03 -1.41 -13.26
CA ARG A 139 -12.21 -0.88 -13.96
C ARG A 139 -12.15 0.65 -14.04
N ALA A 140 -12.44 1.18 -15.23
CA ALA A 140 -12.45 2.62 -15.47
C ALA A 140 -13.40 3.38 -14.53
N ASP A 141 -14.56 2.82 -14.20
CA ASP A 141 -15.48 3.46 -13.26
C ASP A 141 -14.90 3.65 -11.86
N LEU A 142 -14.26 2.63 -11.29
CA LEU A 142 -13.59 2.73 -10.00
C LEU A 142 -12.49 3.79 -10.00
N VAL A 143 -11.57 3.70 -10.97
CA VAL A 143 -10.39 4.56 -11.01
C VAL A 143 -10.79 6.01 -11.26
N MET A 144 -11.63 6.26 -12.27
CA MET A 144 -12.02 7.61 -12.65
C MET A 144 -12.90 8.28 -11.60
N ASP A 145 -13.89 7.56 -11.05
CA ASP A 145 -14.80 8.14 -10.06
C ASP A 145 -14.11 8.46 -8.73
N THR A 146 -13.05 7.72 -8.38
CA THR A 146 -12.35 7.85 -7.09
C THR A 146 -11.14 8.78 -7.16
N LEU A 147 -10.39 8.75 -8.27
CA LEU A 147 -9.09 9.40 -8.37
C LEU A 147 -9.08 10.62 -9.29
N VAL A 148 -10.12 10.85 -10.10
CA VAL A 148 -10.16 11.94 -11.07
C VAL A 148 -11.21 12.98 -10.72
N GLN A 149 -10.79 14.24 -10.63
CA GLN A 149 -11.65 15.41 -10.37
C GLN A 149 -12.32 15.95 -11.63
N SER A 150 -11.60 15.95 -12.75
CA SER A 150 -12.15 16.36 -14.05
C SER A 150 -11.32 15.82 -15.20
N VAL A 151 -11.96 15.68 -16.36
CA VAL A 151 -11.30 15.37 -17.64
C VAL A 151 -11.76 16.38 -18.66
N ASN A 152 -10.83 17.12 -19.24
CA ASN A 152 -11.05 18.12 -20.28
C ASN A 152 -12.18 19.11 -19.96
N GLY A 153 -12.23 19.60 -18.72
CA GLY A 153 -13.27 20.50 -18.22
C GLY A 153 -14.58 19.83 -17.78
N HIS A 154 -14.79 18.54 -18.07
CA HIS A 154 -15.91 17.77 -17.54
C HIS A 154 -15.63 17.37 -16.10
N VAL A 155 -16.31 18.03 -15.16
CA VAL A 155 -16.11 17.82 -13.72
C VAL A 155 -16.77 16.53 -13.26
N ASN A 156 -16.05 15.75 -12.45
CA ASN A 156 -16.61 14.59 -11.75
C ASN A 156 -17.65 15.09 -10.72
N PRO A 157 -18.93 14.69 -10.83
CA PRO A 157 -19.98 15.09 -9.88
C PRO A 157 -19.71 14.66 -8.43
N ARG A 158 -18.79 13.71 -8.22
CA ARG A 158 -18.38 13.22 -6.90
C ARG A 158 -17.18 13.97 -6.32
N SER A 159 -16.56 14.84 -7.10
CA SER A 159 -15.45 15.65 -6.62
C SER A 159 -15.94 16.69 -5.60
N PRO A 160 -15.17 16.99 -4.53
CA PRO A 160 -15.53 18.05 -3.58
C PRO A 160 -15.66 19.45 -4.21
N VAL A 161 -15.07 19.67 -5.39
CA VAL A 161 -15.20 20.93 -6.14
C VAL A 161 -16.38 20.93 -7.12
N ALA A 162 -17.17 19.85 -7.17
CA ALA A 162 -18.38 19.80 -7.97
C ALA A 162 -19.39 20.84 -7.48
N SER A 163 -20.05 21.49 -8.43
CA SER A 163 -21.09 22.49 -8.16
C SER A 163 -22.41 22.07 -8.80
N ALA A 164 -23.49 22.82 -8.58
CA ALA A 164 -24.74 22.60 -9.29
C ALA A 164 -24.57 22.65 -10.82
N ALA A 165 -23.62 23.44 -11.33
CA ALA A 165 -23.29 23.49 -12.75
C ALA A 165 -22.65 22.18 -13.27
N SER A 166 -22.06 21.37 -12.39
CA SER A 166 -21.48 20.06 -12.73
C SER A 166 -22.54 19.00 -13.04
N ALA A 167 -23.83 19.26 -12.78
CA ALA A 167 -24.92 18.32 -13.13
C ALA A 167 -25.04 18.07 -14.64
N ALA A 168 -24.68 19.07 -15.47
CA ALA A 168 -24.65 18.95 -16.92
C ALA A 168 -23.32 18.34 -17.46
N SER A 169 -22.41 17.95 -16.56
CA SER A 169 -21.12 17.38 -16.92
C SER A 169 -21.29 16.06 -17.67
N ARG A 170 -20.51 15.86 -18.75
CA ARG A 170 -20.46 14.58 -19.45
C ARG A 170 -19.48 13.59 -18.81
N PHE A 171 -18.91 13.91 -17.66
CA PHE A 171 -17.97 13.03 -16.95
C PHE A 171 -18.52 11.60 -16.73
N PRO A 172 -19.76 11.39 -16.23
CA PRO A 172 -20.28 10.03 -16.09
C PRO A 172 -20.36 9.27 -17.42
N ARG A 173 -20.67 9.96 -18.52
CA ARG A 173 -20.68 9.36 -19.86
C ARG A 173 -19.28 9.01 -20.33
N ILE A 174 -18.28 9.87 -20.08
CA ILE A 174 -16.86 9.58 -20.36
C ILE A 174 -16.44 8.29 -19.64
N VAL A 175 -16.78 8.15 -18.36
CA VAL A 175 -16.47 6.96 -17.56
C VAL A 175 -17.13 5.71 -18.14
N GLU A 176 -18.40 5.79 -18.53
CA GLU A 176 -19.12 4.68 -19.17
C GLU A 176 -18.47 4.25 -20.49
N LEU A 177 -18.11 5.21 -21.34
CA LEU A 177 -17.44 4.96 -22.61
C LEU A 177 -16.06 4.32 -22.39
N LEU A 178 -15.25 4.88 -21.50
CA LEU A 178 -13.94 4.30 -21.15
C LEU A 178 -14.07 2.86 -20.66
N LYS A 179 -15.08 2.56 -19.83
CA LYS A 179 -15.35 1.19 -19.35
C LYS A 179 -15.69 0.23 -20.49
N ARG A 180 -16.51 0.65 -21.46
CA ARG A 180 -16.86 -0.17 -22.63
C ARG A 180 -15.66 -0.39 -23.55
N ILE A 181 -14.89 0.66 -23.82
CA ILE A 181 -13.66 0.58 -24.62
C ILE A 181 -12.63 -0.32 -23.94
N GLN A 182 -12.47 -0.21 -22.61
CA GLN A 182 -11.60 -1.08 -21.82
C GLN A 182 -12.03 -2.55 -21.93
N ALA A 183 -13.33 -2.85 -21.81
CA ALA A 183 -13.86 -4.21 -21.92
C ALA A 183 -13.66 -4.82 -23.31
N ALA A 184 -13.60 -3.98 -24.36
CA ALA A 184 -13.27 -4.38 -25.72
C ALA A 184 -11.76 -4.45 -26.00
N GLY A 185 -10.89 -4.19 -25.00
CA GLY A 185 -9.44 -4.19 -25.17
C GLY A 185 -8.89 -2.98 -25.94
N GLY A 186 -9.68 -1.92 -26.07
CA GLY A 186 -9.38 -0.76 -26.92
C GLY A 186 -8.66 0.40 -26.23
N LEU A 187 -8.25 0.24 -24.97
CA LEU A 187 -7.46 1.23 -24.26
C LEU A 187 -5.99 0.81 -24.27
N ASP A 188 -5.15 1.63 -24.90
CA ASP A 188 -3.71 1.49 -24.88
C ASP A 188 -3.06 2.81 -24.49
N PHE A 189 -1.95 2.74 -23.75
CA PHE A 189 -1.26 3.89 -23.20
C PHE A 189 0.24 3.73 -23.39
N ARG A 190 0.88 4.78 -23.91
CA ARG A 190 2.32 4.84 -24.11
C ARG A 190 2.89 6.02 -23.35
N VAL A 191 3.97 5.79 -22.61
CA VAL A 191 4.81 6.89 -22.13
C VAL A 191 5.83 7.15 -23.22
N ASP A 192 5.77 8.32 -23.82
CA ASP A 192 6.82 8.79 -24.69
C ASP A 192 7.93 9.41 -23.81
N PRO A 193 9.14 8.82 -23.78
CA PRO A 193 10.23 9.35 -22.97
C PRO A 193 10.70 10.74 -23.44
N GLY A 194 10.28 11.18 -24.63
CA GLY A 194 10.73 12.42 -25.25
C GLY A 194 12.19 12.33 -25.74
N GLU A 195 12.66 13.39 -26.42
CA GLU A 195 14.08 13.56 -26.71
C GLU A 195 14.87 13.85 -25.42
N LYS A 196 16.21 13.80 -25.47
CA LYS A 196 17.07 14.14 -24.32
C LYS A 196 16.64 15.48 -23.71
N ASP A 197 16.38 15.47 -22.41
CA ASP A 197 15.91 16.60 -21.57
C ASP A 197 14.42 17.01 -21.72
N ALA A 198 13.64 16.34 -22.57
CA ALA A 198 12.18 16.54 -22.61
C ALA A 198 11.48 15.82 -21.45
N LYS A 199 10.39 16.41 -20.94
CA LYS A 199 9.56 15.75 -19.93
C LYS A 199 8.83 14.58 -20.59
N PRO A 200 8.81 13.38 -19.97
CA PRO A 200 8.08 12.25 -20.51
C PRO A 200 6.60 12.61 -20.64
N MET A 201 6.04 12.38 -21.83
CA MET A 201 4.66 12.71 -22.15
C MET A 201 3.84 11.42 -22.16
N THR A 202 2.69 11.46 -21.49
CA THR A 202 1.78 10.31 -21.51
C THR A 202 0.84 10.44 -22.70
N LEU A 203 0.78 9.41 -23.53
CA LEU A 203 -0.03 9.35 -24.73
C LEU A 203 -1.11 8.28 -24.55
N MET A 204 -2.37 8.68 -24.72
CA MET A 204 -3.47 7.74 -24.90
C MET A 204 -3.57 7.39 -26.38
N VAL A 205 -3.55 6.09 -26.68
CA VAL A 205 -3.68 5.57 -28.03
C VAL A 205 -5.12 5.10 -28.21
N LEU A 206 -5.88 5.83 -29.03
CA LEU A 206 -7.26 5.48 -29.37
C LEU A 206 -7.31 5.09 -30.85
N ARG A 207 -7.34 3.80 -31.19
CA ARG A 207 -7.46 3.36 -32.59
C ARG A 207 -8.88 2.90 -32.90
N SER A 208 -9.73 3.81 -33.37
CA SER A 208 -11.17 3.55 -33.64
C SER A 208 -11.43 2.32 -34.54
N ALA A 209 -10.56 2.10 -35.53
CA ALA A 209 -10.66 0.97 -36.47
C ALA A 209 -10.14 -0.37 -35.92
N GLU A 210 -9.38 -0.36 -34.81
CA GLU A 210 -8.74 -1.55 -34.23
C GLU A 210 -9.41 -2.02 -32.92
N VAL A 211 -10.55 -1.44 -32.53
CA VAL A 211 -11.35 -1.92 -31.39
C VAL A 211 -12.65 -2.57 -31.88
N PRO A 212 -12.64 -3.84 -32.32
CA PRO A 212 -13.84 -4.55 -32.73
C PRO A 212 -14.91 -4.46 -31.64
N GLY A 213 -16.07 -3.89 -31.96
CA GLY A 213 -17.22 -3.80 -31.06
C GLY A 213 -17.29 -2.55 -30.17
N ALA A 214 -16.35 -1.60 -30.27
CA ALA A 214 -16.43 -0.33 -29.53
C ALA A 214 -16.10 0.94 -30.35
N SER A 215 -16.07 0.86 -31.69
CA SER A 215 -15.73 2.01 -32.54
C SER A 215 -16.67 3.21 -32.36
N ALA A 216 -17.97 2.98 -32.13
CA ALA A 216 -18.94 4.05 -31.88
C ALA A 216 -18.66 4.74 -30.55
N GLU A 217 -18.32 3.97 -29.50
CA GLU A 217 -17.94 4.50 -28.21
C GLU A 217 -16.64 5.32 -28.27
N VAL A 218 -15.65 4.87 -29.06
CA VAL A 218 -14.40 5.63 -29.29
C VAL A 218 -14.71 6.96 -29.97
N GLU A 219 -15.56 6.97 -30.99
CA GLU A 219 -15.93 8.21 -31.70
C GLU A 219 -16.73 9.17 -30.81
N GLU A 220 -17.65 8.66 -30.00
CA GLU A 220 -18.37 9.49 -29.03
C GLU A 220 -17.43 10.07 -27.97
N LEU A 221 -16.49 9.26 -27.46
CA LEU A 221 -15.49 9.73 -26.49
C LEU A 221 -14.63 10.84 -27.10
N ARG A 222 -14.19 10.68 -28.35
CA ARG A 222 -13.45 11.70 -29.11
C ARG A 222 -14.25 12.98 -29.23
N SER A 223 -15.53 12.89 -29.61
CA SER A 223 -16.42 14.04 -29.72
C SER A 223 -16.58 14.79 -28.40
N ILE A 224 -16.79 14.08 -27.29
CA ILE A 224 -16.94 14.69 -25.95
C ILE A 224 -15.66 15.38 -25.50
N LEU A 225 -14.50 14.78 -25.81
CA LEU A 225 -13.19 15.28 -25.43
C LEU A 225 -12.58 16.25 -26.46
N GLY A 226 -13.26 16.56 -27.55
CA GLY A 226 -12.75 17.45 -28.60
C GLY A 226 -11.47 16.94 -29.28
N ILE A 227 -11.31 15.61 -29.36
CA ILE A 227 -10.15 14.97 -29.99
C ILE A 227 -10.41 14.86 -31.50
N PRO A 228 -9.49 15.34 -32.38
CA PRO A 228 -9.62 15.18 -33.83
C PRO A 228 -9.72 13.71 -34.25
N PRO A 229 -10.52 13.35 -35.28
CA PRO A 229 -10.79 11.96 -35.65
C PRO A 229 -9.56 11.21 -36.19
N ASP A 230 -8.63 11.94 -36.81
CA ASP A 230 -7.37 11.44 -37.38
C ASP A 230 -6.26 11.27 -36.34
N ARG A 231 -6.43 11.82 -35.14
CA ARG A 231 -5.40 11.79 -34.10
C ARG A 231 -5.38 10.46 -33.37
N ILE A 232 -4.33 9.66 -33.59
CA ILE A 232 -4.15 8.37 -32.92
C ILE A 232 -3.59 8.55 -31.51
N GLU A 233 -2.54 9.35 -31.38
CA GLU A 233 -1.86 9.62 -30.11
C GLU A 233 -2.35 10.93 -29.50
N VAL A 234 -2.99 10.82 -28.33
CA VAL A 234 -3.60 11.95 -27.63
C VAL A 234 -2.77 12.25 -26.39
N PRO A 235 -2.06 13.39 -26.34
CA PRO A 235 -1.34 13.82 -25.15
C PRO A 235 -2.27 14.00 -23.97
N LEU A 236 -1.90 13.39 -22.85
CA LEU A 236 -2.54 13.55 -21.56
C LEU A 236 -1.70 14.43 -20.67
N VAL A 237 -2.28 15.56 -20.27
CA VAL A 237 -1.60 16.59 -19.48
C VAL A 237 -2.32 16.79 -18.16
N ASN A 238 -1.57 16.96 -17.07
CA ASN A 238 -2.17 17.32 -15.79
C ASN A 238 -2.66 18.77 -15.86
N GLY A 239 -3.96 19.00 -15.68
CA GLY A 239 -4.52 20.34 -15.77
C GLY A 239 -6.02 20.41 -15.48
N VAL A 240 -6.46 21.56 -14.96
CA VAL A 240 -7.86 21.83 -14.61
C VAL A 240 -8.64 22.36 -15.82
N LEU A 241 -8.00 23.18 -16.64
CA LEU A 241 -8.60 23.77 -17.84
C LEU A 241 -8.63 22.77 -18.98
N PRO A 242 -9.60 22.84 -19.91
CA PRO A 242 -9.59 22.02 -21.11
C PRO A 242 -8.28 22.14 -21.89
N GLY A 243 -7.86 21.02 -22.48
CA GLY A 243 -6.65 20.94 -23.28
C GLY A 243 -6.75 21.79 -24.56
N ARG A 244 -5.59 22.20 -25.06
CA ARG A 244 -5.46 22.90 -26.34
C ARG A 244 -4.77 22.02 -27.37
N ASN A 245 -4.93 22.35 -28.65
CA ASN A 245 -4.22 21.70 -29.74
C ASN A 245 -4.37 20.16 -29.75
N GLY A 246 -5.56 19.66 -29.38
CA GLY A 246 -5.91 18.24 -29.33
C GLY A 246 -5.23 17.41 -28.23
N GLU A 247 -4.70 18.05 -27.18
CA GLU A 247 -4.39 17.38 -25.92
C GLU A 247 -5.66 17.22 -25.06
N VAL A 248 -5.64 16.25 -24.15
CA VAL A 248 -6.68 16.06 -23.14
C VAL A 248 -6.08 16.36 -21.78
N THR A 249 -6.71 17.25 -21.03
CA THR A 249 -6.31 17.51 -19.65
C THR A 249 -7.03 16.59 -18.68
N MET A 250 -6.31 16.18 -17.64
CA MET A 250 -6.85 15.41 -16.53
C MET A 250 -6.44 16.07 -15.23
N PHE A 251 -7.41 16.34 -14.36
CA PHE A 251 -7.14 16.81 -13.01
C PHE A 251 -7.48 15.69 -12.03
N CYS A 252 -6.47 15.19 -11.32
CA CYS A 252 -6.62 14.10 -10.38
C CYS A 252 -6.75 14.61 -8.94
N HIS A 253 -7.28 13.77 -8.05
CA HIS A 253 -7.24 14.01 -6.63
C HIS A 253 -5.79 13.95 -6.11
N SER A 254 -5.50 14.63 -5.00
CA SER A 254 -4.34 14.31 -4.17
C SER A 254 -4.67 13.16 -3.23
N THR A 255 -3.64 12.50 -2.67
CA THR A 255 -3.85 11.46 -1.64
C THR A 255 -4.68 11.98 -0.47
N LEU A 256 -4.47 13.23 -0.02
CA LEU A 256 -5.28 13.84 1.03
C LEU A 256 -6.76 13.89 0.64
N GLN A 257 -7.08 14.30 -0.58
CA GLN A 257 -8.46 14.34 -1.06
C GLN A 257 -9.08 12.94 -1.15
N VAL A 258 -8.32 11.93 -1.58
CA VAL A 258 -8.77 10.53 -1.59
C VAL A 258 -9.05 10.04 -0.16
N LEU A 259 -8.16 10.31 0.80
CA LEU A 259 -8.36 9.96 2.21
C LEU A 259 -9.60 10.64 2.80
N LEU A 260 -9.81 11.93 2.52
CA LEU A 260 -11.00 12.66 2.95
C LEU A 260 -12.28 12.08 2.35
N ALA A 261 -12.27 11.74 1.05
CA ALA A 261 -13.40 11.12 0.38
C ALA A 261 -13.72 9.74 0.98
N MET A 262 -12.70 8.91 1.21
CA MET A 262 -12.84 7.61 1.87
C MET A 262 -13.27 7.73 3.34
N GLY A 263 -12.85 8.80 4.03
CA GLY A 263 -13.26 9.10 5.40
C GLY A 263 -14.79 9.23 5.56
N ASN A 264 -15.52 9.63 4.52
CA ASN A 264 -16.99 9.65 4.54
C ASN A 264 -17.62 8.26 4.68
N GLY A 265 -16.87 7.20 4.41
CA GLY A 265 -17.25 5.81 4.64
C GLY A 265 -17.11 5.33 6.09
N VAL A 266 -16.58 6.17 6.98
CA VAL A 266 -16.36 5.85 8.38
C VAL A 266 -17.62 6.14 9.20
N GLU A 267 -18.15 5.08 9.82
CA GLU A 267 -19.23 5.15 10.80
C GLU A 267 -18.68 5.75 12.09
N VAL A 268 -19.00 7.02 12.33
CA VAL A 268 -18.58 7.74 13.54
C VAL A 268 -19.47 7.30 14.71
N PRO A 269 -18.89 6.87 15.84
CA PRO A 269 -19.64 6.58 17.07
C PRO A 269 -20.51 7.78 17.49
N PRO A 270 -21.77 7.57 17.92
CA PRO A 270 -22.68 8.66 18.30
C PRO A 270 -22.11 9.58 19.39
N ASP A 271 -21.43 9.01 20.38
CA ASP A 271 -20.76 9.74 21.46
C ASP A 271 -19.65 10.67 20.94
N HIS A 272 -18.93 10.29 19.89
CA HIS A 272 -17.92 11.16 19.25
C HIS A 272 -18.59 12.33 18.50
N VAL A 273 -19.80 12.14 17.96
CA VAL A 273 -20.57 13.22 17.32
C VAL A 273 -21.11 14.18 18.38
N GLU A 274 -21.69 13.65 19.45
CA GLU A 274 -22.23 14.43 20.57
C GLU A 274 -21.13 15.27 21.27
N ALA A 275 -19.93 14.70 21.41
CA ALA A 275 -18.77 15.39 21.97
C ALA A 275 -18.11 16.41 21.00
N GLY A 276 -18.60 16.52 19.76
CA GLY A 276 -18.08 17.44 18.75
C GLY A 276 -16.70 17.06 18.18
N TRP A 277 -16.27 15.81 18.34
CA TRP A 277 -14.97 15.34 17.84
C TRP A 277 -14.99 15.09 16.33
N ALA A 278 -16.16 14.79 15.77
CA ALA A 278 -16.34 14.67 14.33
C ALA A 278 -17.69 15.24 13.90
N PHE A 279 -17.73 15.73 12.66
CA PHE A 279 -18.98 16.17 12.04
C PHE A 279 -19.95 14.99 11.89
N PRO A 280 -21.27 15.20 12.02
CA PRO A 280 -22.25 14.17 11.70
C PRO A 280 -22.09 13.70 10.25
N ALA A 281 -22.49 12.46 9.97
CA ALA A 281 -22.48 11.94 8.61
C ALA A 281 -23.32 12.84 7.71
N ARG A 282 -22.72 13.34 6.63
CA ARG A 282 -23.45 14.05 5.58
C ARG A 282 -23.72 13.06 4.46
N PRO A 283 -24.94 13.00 3.91
CA PRO A 283 -25.18 12.23 2.70
C PRO A 283 -24.31 12.81 1.58
N GLY A 284 -23.33 12.02 1.15
CA GLY A 284 -22.55 12.31 -0.05
C GLY A 284 -23.34 11.93 -1.31
N PRO A 285 -22.86 12.32 -2.50
CA PRO A 285 -23.42 11.81 -3.75
C PRO A 285 -23.36 10.27 -3.76
N PRO A 286 -24.39 9.58 -4.28
CA PRO A 286 -24.44 8.12 -4.27
C PRO A 286 -23.21 7.55 -5.00
N MET A 287 -22.47 6.69 -4.30
CA MET A 287 -21.39 5.89 -4.86
C MET A 287 -21.95 4.50 -5.20
N PRO A 288 -21.55 3.87 -6.31
CA PRO A 288 -21.88 2.46 -6.54
C PRO A 288 -21.44 1.63 -5.34
N ASP A 289 -22.32 0.75 -4.86
CA ASP A 289 -22.07 -0.03 -3.64
C ASP A 289 -20.78 -0.88 -3.74
N ASP A 290 -20.41 -1.31 -4.95
CA ASP A 290 -19.20 -2.09 -5.26
C ASP A 290 -17.88 -1.43 -4.83
N TYR A 291 -17.88 -0.12 -4.54
CA TYR A 291 -16.67 0.67 -4.33
C TYR A 291 -16.72 1.57 -3.09
N ARG A 292 -17.83 1.53 -2.37
CA ARG A 292 -18.00 2.34 -1.17
C ARG A 292 -17.23 1.68 -0.03
N LEU A 293 -16.17 2.33 0.42
CA LEU A 293 -15.52 1.95 1.67
C LEU A 293 -16.52 2.09 2.81
N ARG A 294 -16.62 1.04 3.64
CA ARG A 294 -17.39 1.03 4.87
C ARG A 294 -16.47 0.63 6.02
N VAL A 295 -16.23 1.59 6.90
CA VAL A 295 -15.49 1.37 8.14
C VAL A 295 -16.49 1.41 9.28
N ARG A 296 -16.66 0.28 9.96
CA ARG A 296 -17.54 0.15 11.12
C ARG A 296 -16.81 0.60 12.37
N SER A 297 -17.57 0.93 13.42
CA SER A 297 -17.00 1.30 14.72
C SER A 297 -17.73 0.65 15.90
N GLY A 298 -17.06 0.57 17.05
CA GLY A 298 -17.58 -0.09 18.25
C GLY A 298 -16.53 -0.29 19.35
N ASP A 299 -16.89 -1.10 20.36
CA ASP A 299 -16.05 -1.37 21.54
C ASP A 299 -14.97 -2.43 21.31
N SER A 300 -15.17 -3.31 20.34
CA SER A 300 -14.21 -4.32 19.92
C SER A 300 -14.46 -4.70 18.47
N PRO A 301 -13.42 -4.94 17.65
CA PRO A 301 -13.61 -5.48 16.32
C PRO A 301 -14.04 -6.95 16.40
N PRO A 302 -14.77 -7.46 15.40
CA PRO A 302 -15.06 -8.88 15.31
C PRO A 302 -13.78 -9.67 14.97
N GLY A 303 -13.76 -10.97 15.30
CA GLY A 303 -12.60 -11.83 15.08
C GLY A 303 -12.20 -12.02 13.61
N ASP A 304 -13.13 -11.75 12.69
CA ASP A 304 -12.97 -11.78 11.25
C ASP A 304 -12.84 -10.37 10.64
N ALA A 305 -12.35 -9.38 11.40
CA ALA A 305 -11.97 -8.11 10.80
C ALA A 305 -10.80 -8.30 9.83
N LEU A 306 -10.89 -7.74 8.62
CA LEU A 306 -9.76 -7.68 7.68
C LEU A 306 -8.61 -6.87 8.28
N VAL A 307 -8.97 -5.71 8.85
CA VAL A 307 -8.06 -4.76 9.48
C VAL A 307 -8.86 -3.96 10.51
N SER A 308 -8.22 -3.66 11.64
CA SER A 308 -8.82 -2.87 12.71
C SER A 308 -7.79 -1.93 13.33
N VAL A 309 -8.24 -0.75 13.74
CA VAL A 309 -7.41 0.24 14.44
C VAL A 309 -8.18 0.83 15.60
N ARG A 310 -7.47 1.27 16.64
CA ARG A 310 -8.05 1.98 17.77
C ARG A 310 -7.78 3.48 17.65
N HIS A 311 -8.82 4.29 17.77
CA HIS A 311 -8.73 5.75 17.72
C HIS A 311 -9.71 6.37 18.69
N LEU A 312 -9.27 7.35 19.50
CA LEU A 312 -10.10 8.04 20.50
C LEU A 312 -10.91 7.10 21.39
N GLY A 313 -10.31 5.99 21.84
CA GLY A 313 -10.95 5.03 22.74
C GLY A 313 -11.87 4.00 22.07
N ARG A 314 -12.26 4.17 20.81
CA ARG A 314 -13.11 3.24 20.04
C ARG A 314 -12.30 2.45 19.00
N TRP A 315 -12.84 1.31 18.59
CA TRP A 315 -12.30 0.52 17.49
C TRP A 315 -13.00 0.85 16.19
N PHE A 316 -12.22 0.84 15.11
CA PHE A 316 -12.67 1.02 13.73
C PHE A 316 -12.15 -0.15 12.90
N TRP A 317 -12.99 -0.75 12.06
CA TRP A 317 -12.58 -1.91 11.26
C TRP A 317 -13.29 -2.01 9.92
N VAL A 318 -12.67 -2.79 9.02
CA VAL A 318 -13.28 -3.27 7.79
C VAL A 318 -13.50 -4.78 7.93
N SER A 319 -14.70 -5.26 7.62
CA SER A 319 -15.03 -6.69 7.71
C SER A 319 -14.34 -7.53 6.63
N GLN A 320 -14.03 -8.79 6.92
CA GLN A 320 -13.42 -9.71 5.95
C GLN A 320 -14.37 -10.12 4.82
N ASP A 321 -15.68 -10.03 4.98
CA ASP A 321 -16.68 -10.30 3.95
C ASP A 321 -16.97 -9.08 3.04
N ASP A 322 -16.48 -7.89 3.39
CA ASP A 322 -16.70 -6.66 2.63
C ASP A 322 -15.72 -6.54 1.45
N LEU A 323 -16.09 -7.16 0.32
CA LEU A 323 -15.30 -7.15 -0.91
C LEU A 323 -15.18 -5.75 -1.53
N ALA A 324 -16.18 -4.88 -1.34
CA ALA A 324 -16.15 -3.51 -1.86
C ALA A 324 -15.10 -2.67 -1.13
N SER A 325 -15.11 -2.70 0.20
CA SER A 325 -14.11 -2.05 1.04
C SER A 325 -12.70 -2.61 0.80
N LYS A 326 -12.57 -3.93 0.60
CA LYS A 326 -11.29 -4.56 0.21
C LYS A 326 -10.72 -3.97 -1.08
N ARG A 327 -11.55 -3.86 -2.12
CA ARG A 327 -11.12 -3.27 -3.40
C ARG A 327 -10.70 -1.82 -3.24
N ALA A 328 -11.46 -1.02 -2.49
CA ALA A 328 -11.11 0.37 -2.22
C ALA A 328 -9.74 0.51 -1.53
N LEU A 329 -9.48 -0.30 -0.50
CA LEU A 329 -8.20 -0.31 0.20
C LEU A 329 -7.04 -0.78 -0.69
N VAL A 330 -7.26 -1.79 -1.54
CA VAL A 330 -6.24 -2.28 -2.48
C VAL A 330 -5.86 -1.20 -3.50
N VAL A 331 -6.84 -0.51 -4.09
CA VAL A 331 -6.58 0.57 -5.06
C VAL A 331 -5.77 1.69 -4.41
N LEU A 332 -6.17 2.14 -3.21
CA LEU A 332 -5.42 3.16 -2.48
C LEU A 332 -4.00 2.69 -2.14
N GLY A 333 -3.85 1.44 -1.67
CA GLY A 333 -2.54 0.87 -1.35
C GLY A 333 -1.60 0.80 -2.56
N LEU A 334 -2.10 0.41 -3.73
CA LEU A 334 -1.32 0.38 -4.96
C LEU A 334 -0.97 1.78 -5.46
N MET A 335 -1.91 2.72 -5.38
CA MET A 335 -1.69 4.11 -5.72
C MET A 335 -0.57 4.72 -4.86
N LEU A 336 -0.62 4.54 -3.54
CA LEU A 336 0.40 5.03 -2.62
C LEU A 336 1.79 4.47 -2.96
N ARG A 337 1.88 3.17 -3.24
CA ARG A 337 3.15 2.54 -3.67
C ARG A 337 3.67 3.10 -4.99
N ALA A 338 2.79 3.36 -5.96
CA ALA A 338 3.18 3.96 -7.24
C ALA A 338 3.73 5.38 -7.05
N LEU A 339 3.20 6.15 -6.09
CA LEU A 339 3.68 7.50 -5.78
C LEU A 339 5.04 7.51 -5.05
N GLU A 340 5.36 6.45 -4.30
CA GLU A 340 6.63 6.31 -3.59
C GLU A 340 7.81 6.01 -4.52
N THR A 341 7.57 5.31 -5.64
CA THR A 341 8.61 4.90 -6.62
C THR A 341 9.24 6.02 -7.45
N GLY A 342 8.85 7.28 -7.22
CA GLY A 342 9.31 8.44 -8.00
C GLY A 342 10.75 8.90 -7.76
N GLU A 343 11.48 8.31 -6.81
CA GLU A 343 12.92 8.55 -6.62
C GLU A 343 13.67 7.24 -6.80
N GLY A 344 14.77 7.29 -7.54
CA GLY A 344 15.72 6.19 -7.68
C GLY A 344 16.20 5.77 -6.30
N GLY A 345 15.45 4.86 -5.68
CA GLY A 345 15.78 4.24 -4.42
C GLY A 345 17.16 3.66 -4.61
N LYS A 346 18.15 4.24 -3.90
CA LYS A 346 19.43 3.55 -3.72
C LYS A 346 19.06 2.17 -3.22
N ALA A 347 19.28 1.16 -4.05
CA ALA A 347 19.08 -0.21 -3.67
C ALA A 347 19.73 -0.41 -2.30
N PRO A 348 19.03 -1.02 -1.32
CA PRO A 348 19.66 -1.29 -0.04
C PRO A 348 20.94 -2.08 -0.33
N ILE A 349 22.09 -1.49 0.00
CA ILE A 349 23.36 -2.20 -0.07
C ILE A 349 23.25 -3.26 1.02
N LEU A 350 22.98 -4.49 0.60
CA LEU A 350 22.97 -5.65 1.47
C LEU A 350 24.44 -5.92 1.88
N SER A 351 24.90 -5.22 2.90
CA SER A 351 26.20 -5.46 3.51
C SER A 351 26.08 -6.68 4.43
N ILE A 352 26.11 -7.88 3.86
CA ILE A 352 26.34 -9.07 4.68
C ILE A 352 27.81 -9.02 5.08
N SER A 353 28.09 -8.67 6.34
CA SER A 353 29.42 -8.87 6.88
C SER A 353 29.62 -10.37 7.08
N THR A 354 30.32 -11.01 6.15
CA THR A 354 30.89 -12.34 6.37
C THR A 354 32.16 -12.16 7.17
N ASN A 355 32.12 -12.49 8.47
CA ASN A 355 33.31 -12.86 9.22
C ASN A 355 33.49 -14.37 9.18
#